data_AF-A0A9W7BC23-F1
#
_entry.id   AF-A0A9W7BC23-F1
#
_cell.length_a   1.000
_cell.length_b   1.000
_cell.length_c   1.000
_cell.angle_alpha   90.00
_cell.angle_beta   90.00
_cell.angle_gamma   90.00
#
_symmetry.space_group_name_H-M   'P 1'
#
loop_
_entity.id
_entity.type
_entity.pdbx_description
1 polymer ?
#
loop_
_entity_poly.entity_id
_entity_poly.type
_entity_poly.pdbx_seq_one_letter_code
_entity_poly.pdbx_strand_id
1 'polypeptide(L)'
;MTTVLKLWAAMGGAKQTLTNGSDDVSKWKGIRVNGGRVNKIDWCECKPPLSGIISKEIGNMSELTYLGLDNNALTGLFRRS
;
A
#
# COMPACT_ATOMS: atom_id res chain seq x y z
N MET A 1 -14.72 0.14 1.80
CA MET A 1 -13.41 0.82 1.97
C MET A 1 -12.32 -0.22 1.79
N THR A 2 -11.60 -0.19 0.67
CA THR A 2 -10.67 -1.26 0.27
C THR A 2 -9.42 -1.29 1.15
N THR A 3 -8.94 -2.49 1.51
CA THR A 3 -7.80 -2.74 2.42
C THR A 3 -6.56 -1.92 2.07
N VAL A 4 -6.29 -1.76 0.78
CA VAL A 4 -5.16 -0.98 0.26
C VAL A 4 -5.22 0.50 0.64
N LEU A 5 -6.40 1.14 0.68
CA LEU A 5 -6.50 2.54 1.11
C LEU A 5 -6.10 2.73 2.56
N LYS A 6 -6.46 1.76 3.41
CA LYS A 6 -6.09 1.80 4.82
C LYS A 6 -4.59 1.60 4.99
N LEU A 7 -3.99 0.68 4.25
CA LEU A 7 -2.54 0.49 4.20
C LEU A 7 -1.82 1.77 3.79
N TRP A 8 -2.23 2.39 2.68
CA TRP A 8 -1.64 3.63 2.18
C TRP A 8 -1.76 4.77 3.19
N ALA A 9 -2.94 4.95 3.78
CA ALA A 9 -3.16 5.96 4.81
C ALA A 9 -2.33 5.69 6.08
N ALA A 10 -2.21 4.43 6.51
CA ALA A 10 -1.41 4.04 7.68
C ALA A 10 0.09 4.34 7.51
N MET A 11 0.57 4.33 6.26
CA MET A 11 1.94 4.68 5.90
C MET A 11 2.15 6.19 5.69
N GLY A 12 1.13 7.02 5.93
CA GLY A 12 1.19 8.47 5.79
C GLY A 12 0.92 8.99 4.37
N GLY A 13 0.47 8.11 3.46
CA GLY A 13 0.12 8.48 2.10
C GLY A 13 -1.25 9.14 1.98
N ALA A 14 -1.38 10.18 1.15
CA ALA A 14 -2.65 10.83 0.85
C ALA A 14 -3.49 10.02 -0.15
N LYS A 15 -4.79 9.83 0.10
CA LYS A 15 -5.68 9.05 -0.81
C LYS A 15 -5.62 9.54 -2.26
N GLN A 16 -5.58 10.85 -2.49
CA GLN A 16 -5.56 11.40 -3.85
C GLN A 16 -4.31 11.01 -4.62
N THR A 17 -3.15 10.86 -3.97
CA THR A 17 -1.89 10.51 -4.64
C THR A 17 -1.81 9.04 -5.06
N LEU A 18 -2.55 8.16 -4.37
CA LEU A 18 -2.67 6.76 -4.75
C LEU A 18 -3.70 6.54 -5.86
N THR A 19 -4.90 7.08 -5.65
CA THR A 19 -6.08 6.82 -6.49
C THR A 19 -6.06 7.60 -7.80
N ASN A 20 -5.37 8.74 -7.83
CA ASN A 20 -5.43 9.71 -8.92
C ASN A 20 -6.88 10.07 -9.31
N GLY A 21 -7.79 10.08 -8.34
CA GLY A 21 -9.22 10.33 -8.56
C GLY A 21 -10.01 9.15 -9.12
N SER A 22 -9.42 7.96 -9.24
CA SER A 22 -10.10 6.75 -9.71
C SER A 22 -10.55 5.84 -8.57
N ASP A 23 -11.80 5.39 -8.63
CA ASP A 23 -12.32 4.36 -7.72
C ASP A 23 -11.91 2.93 -8.11
N ASP A 24 -11.30 2.78 -9.29
CA ASP A 24 -10.80 1.51 -9.79
C ASP A 24 -9.39 1.22 -9.25
N VAL A 25 -9.29 0.20 -8.38
CA VAL A 25 -8.04 -0.22 -7.72
C VAL A 25 -6.95 -0.62 -8.73
N SER A 26 -7.33 -1.09 -9.91
CA SER A 26 -6.36 -1.45 -10.95
C SER A 26 -5.63 -0.25 -11.56
N LYS A 27 -6.18 0.96 -11.38
CA LYS A 27 -5.60 2.23 -11.86
C LYS A 27 -4.77 2.94 -10.80
N TRP A 28 -4.70 2.39 -9.59
CA TRP A 28 -3.97 3.01 -8.51
C TRP A 28 -2.47 2.92 -8.73
N LYS A 29 -1.76 3.94 -8.27
CA LYS A 29 -0.31 4.03 -8.41
C LYS A 29 0.36 2.79 -7.81
N GLY A 30 1.13 2.08 -8.63
CA GLY A 30 1.93 0.93 -8.18
C GLY A 30 1.14 -0.34 -7.91
N ILE A 31 -0.14 -0.40 -8.27
CA ILE A 31 -0.99 -1.57 -7.98
C ILE A 31 -1.22 -2.38 -9.23
N ARG A 32 -1.14 -3.70 -9.09
CA ARG A 32 -1.61 -4.65 -10.10
C ARG A 32 -2.67 -5.56 -9.51
N VAL A 33 -3.74 -5.69 -10.29
CA VAL A 33 -4.90 -6.53 -9.97
C VAL A 33 -4.94 -7.66 -10.99
N ASN A 34 -5.07 -8.90 -10.51
CA ASN A 34 -5.28 -10.08 -11.35
C ASN A 34 -6.49 -10.85 -10.81
N GLY A 35 -7.39 -11.29 -11.69
CA GLY A 35 -8.62 -11.99 -11.28
C GLY A 35 -9.52 -11.20 -10.31
N GLY A 36 -9.47 -9.87 -10.34
CA GLY A 36 -10.22 -8.99 -9.42
C GLY A 36 -9.60 -8.81 -8.03
N ARG A 37 -8.40 -9.37 -7.76
CA ARG A 37 -7.67 -9.22 -6.49
C ARG A 37 -6.30 -8.59 -6.70
N VAL A 38 -5.85 -7.80 -5.73
CA VAL A 38 -4.54 -7.16 -5.76
C VAL A 38 -3.47 -8.22 -5.52
N ASN A 39 -2.56 -8.40 -6.47
CA ASN A 39 -1.50 -9.40 -6.38
C ASN A 39 -0.09 -8.80 -6.30
N LYS A 40 0.07 -7.53 -6.67
CA LYS A 40 1.33 -6.80 -6.62
C LYS A 40 1.08 -5.36 -6.16
N ILE A 41 1.87 -4.93 -5.19
CA ILE A 41 1.97 -3.55 -4.74
C ILE A 41 3.43 -3.12 -4.85
N ASP A 42 3.66 -2.02 -5.56
CA ASP A 42 4.97 -1.45 -5.82
C ASP A 42 4.95 0.04 -5.48
N TRP A 43 5.34 0.34 -4.25
CA TRP A 43 5.41 1.69 -3.70
C TRP A 43 6.85 2.07 -3.35
N CYS A 44 7.83 1.46 -4.02
CA CYS A 44 9.22 1.84 -3.88
C CYS A 44 9.42 3.31 -4.30
N GLU A 45 10.23 4.05 -3.53
CA GLU A 45 10.55 5.45 -3.82
C GLU A 45 9.33 6.38 -3.95
N CYS A 46 8.36 6.26 -3.04
CA CYS A 46 7.25 7.20 -3.04
C CYS A 46 7.75 8.65 -2.81
N LYS A 47 7.10 9.59 -3.50
CA LYS A 47 7.35 11.03 -3.36
C LYS A 47 6.02 11.72 -3.03
N PRO A 48 5.88 12.32 -1.83
CA PRO A 48 6.82 12.27 -0.70
C PRO A 48 7.04 10.85 -0.16
N PRO A 49 8.18 10.57 0.51
CA PRO A 49 8.47 9.26 1.08
C PRO A 49 7.42 8.91 2.14
N LEU A 50 6.97 7.67 2.13
CA LEU A 50 6.05 7.16 3.15
C LEU A 50 6.79 7.07 4.50
N SER A 51 6.15 7.49 5.59
CA SER A 51 6.80 7.59 6.92
C SER A 51 6.04 6.90 8.06
N GLY A 52 4.87 6.33 7.77
CA GLY A 52 4.04 5.64 8.76
C GLY A 52 4.41 4.18 8.99
N ILE A 53 3.44 3.39 9.49
CA ILE A 53 3.61 1.99 9.86
C ILE A 53 3.05 1.05 8.78
N ILE A 54 3.64 -0.13 8.64
CA ILE A 54 3.03 -1.22 7.88
C ILE A 54 1.91 -1.82 8.74
N SER A 55 0.66 -1.63 8.34
CA SER A 55 -0.50 -2.18 9.05
C SER A 55 -0.64 -3.69 8.82
N LYS A 56 -1.11 -4.41 9.85
CA LYS A 56 -1.40 -5.87 9.81
C LYS A 56 -2.41 -6.27 8.75
N GLU A 57 -3.14 -5.30 8.20
CA GLU A 57 -4.09 -5.49 7.10
C GLU A 57 -3.43 -6.04 5.83
N ILE A 58 -2.10 -5.93 5.70
CA ILE A 58 -1.33 -6.58 4.63
C ILE A 58 -1.50 -8.10 4.68
N GLY A 59 -1.67 -8.67 5.88
CA GLY A 59 -1.89 -10.11 6.08
C GLY A 59 -3.25 -10.60 5.59
N ASN A 60 -4.21 -9.71 5.33
CA ASN A 60 -5.50 -10.08 4.73
C ASN A 60 -5.45 -10.20 3.19
N MET A 61 -4.31 -9.87 2.56
CA MET A 61 -4.16 -9.92 1.11
C MET A 61 -3.58 -11.27 0.69
N SER A 62 -4.42 -12.32 0.66
CA SER A 62 -4.01 -13.70 0.36
C SER A 62 -3.35 -13.90 -1.02
N GLU A 63 -3.67 -13.03 -1.99
CA GLU A 63 -3.15 -13.10 -3.35
C GLU A 63 -1.92 -12.19 -3.57
N LEU A 64 -1.49 -11.44 -2.55
CA LEU A 64 -0.35 -10.54 -2.67
C LEU A 64 0.95 -11.36 -2.72
N THR A 65 1.55 -11.38 -3.90
CA THR A 65 2.81 -12.11 -4.16
C THR A 65 4.02 -11.19 -4.16
N TYR A 66 3.81 -9.88 -4.31
CA TYR A 66 4.87 -8.89 -4.32
C TYR A 66 4.47 -7.62 -3.57
N LEU A 67 5.35 -7.18 -2.67
CA LEU A 67 5.24 -5.92 -1.93
C LEU A 67 6.59 -5.21 -1.95
N GLY A 68 6.69 -4.16 -2.77
CA GLY A 68 7.84 -3.26 -2.81
C GLY A 68 7.56 -2.02 -1.96
N LEU A 69 8.36 -1.79 -0.93
CA LEU A 69 8.25 -0.63 -0.02
C LEU A 69 9.60 0.08 0.17
N ASP A 70 10.58 -0.26 -0.65
CA ASP A 70 11.97 0.15 -0.51
C ASP A 70 12.11 1.66 -0.71
N ASN A 71 13.19 2.24 -0.16
CA ASN A 71 13.45 3.68 -0.25
C ASN A 71 12.30 4.57 0.27
N ASN A 72 11.59 4.09 1.29
CA ASN A 72 10.65 4.88 2.07
C ASN A 72 11.15 5.04 3.51
N ALA A 73 10.67 6.08 4.20
CA ALA A 73 10.97 6.33 5.61
C ALA A 73 10.02 5.58 6.55
N LEU A 74 9.51 4.41 6.13
CA LEU A 74 8.53 3.65 6.90
C LEU A 74 9.12 3.26 8.25
N THR A 75 8.44 3.66 9.31
CA THR A 75 8.84 3.34 10.68
C THR A 75 7.90 2.24 11.17
N GLY A 76 8.41 1.01 11.23
CA GLY A 76 7.68 -0.13 11.78
C GLY A 76 8.22 -0.45 13.16
N LEU A 77 7.50 -0.07 14.22
CA LEU A 77 7.71 -0.69 15.52
C LEU A 77 7.30 -2.17 15.38
N PHE A 78 8.28 -3.06 15.21
CA PHE A 78 8.14 -4.43 15.70
C PHE A 78 8.02 -4.37 17.22
N ARG A 79 6.92 -3.84 17.76
CA ARG A 79 6.57 -4.06 19.16
C ARG A 79 6.17 -5.52 19.25
N ARG A 80 7.17 -6.37 19.50
CA ARG A 80 7.00 -7.60 20.26
C ARG A 80 6.22 -7.20 21.52
N SER A 81 4.92 -7.49 21.53
CA SER A 81 4.19 -7.75 22.76
C SER A 81 4.50 -9.17 23.19
#